data_AF-A0A3N9V1S3-F1
#
_entry.id   AF-A0A3N9V1S3-F1
#
_cell.length_a   1.000
_cell.length_b   1.000
_cell.length_c   1.000
_cell.angle_alpha   90.00
_cell.angle_beta   90.00
_cell.angle_gamma   90.00
#
_symmetry.space_group_name_H-M   'P 1'
#
loop_
_entity.id
_entity.type
_entity.pdbx_description
1 polymer ?
#
loop_
_entity_poly.entity_id
_entity_poly.type
_entity_poly.pdbx_seq_one_letter_code
_entity_poly.pdbx_strand_id
1 'polypeptide(L)'
;MDKITRNFAIGLILLIILAPLGLLAVGETFGEWGPEEVKEKLGFVPPGLEHLSGLWSAPLPDYAMPGSGDSMTVAAGAYILSAVLGVLICGGLLYFIGKKVAKD
;
A
#
# COMPACT_ATOMS: atom_id res chain seq x y z
N MET A 1 19.72 14.25 18.10
CA MET A 1 19.38 12.87 17.68
C MET A 1 20.59 12.00 17.97
N ASP A 2 20.41 10.91 18.71
CA ASP A 2 21.47 9.92 18.92
C ASP A 2 21.79 9.18 17.61
N LYS A 3 22.92 8.47 17.59
CA LYS A 3 23.43 7.78 16.39
C LYS A 3 22.46 6.74 15.85
N ILE A 4 21.71 6.05 16.72
CA ILE A 4 20.77 5.00 16.33
C ILE A 4 19.58 5.64 15.63
N THR A 5 18.96 6.64 16.26
CA THR A 5 17.82 7.37 15.68
C THR A 5 18.20 8.04 14.36
N ARG A 6 19.41 8.61 14.26
CA ARG A 6 19.92 9.19 13.00
C ARG A 6 20.06 8.16 11.89
N ASN A 7 20.70 7.03 12.17
CA ASN A 7 20.90 6.00 11.15
C ASN A 7 19.56 5.38 10.71
N PHE A 8 18.64 5.19 11.64
CA PHE A 8 17.29 4.72 11.36
C PHE A 8 16.53 5.71 10.46
N ALA A 9 16.56 7.01 10.78
CA ALA A 9 15.94 8.05 9.97
C ALA A 9 16.50 8.09 8.54
N ILE A 10 17.84 7.97 8.39
CA ILE A 10 18.48 7.90 7.07
C ILE A 10 17.98 6.67 6.30
N GLY A 11 17.92 5.50 6.95
CA GLY A 11 17.40 4.27 6.34
C GLY A 11 15.96 4.42 5.86
N LEU A 12 15.09 5.03 6.68
CA LEU A 12 13.70 5.30 6.29
C LEU A 12 13.60 6.28 5.11
N ILE A 13 14.41 7.34 5.09
CA ILE A 13 14.44 8.29 3.97
C ILE A 13 14.86 7.59 2.68
N LEU A 14 15.88 6.73 2.74
CA LEU A 14 16.31 5.94 1.58
C LEU A 14 15.18 5.03 1.09
N LEU A 15 14.48 4.34 1.99
CA LEU A 15 13.34 3.50 1.61
C LEU A 15 12.19 4.30 0.99
N ILE A 16 11.88 5.49 1.50
CA ILE A 16 10.84 6.36 0.94
C ILE A 16 11.18 6.77 -0.50
N ILE A 17 12.46 7.00 -0.81
CA ILE A 17 12.92 7.36 -2.16
C ILE A 17 12.93 6.13 -3.08
N LEU A 18 13.35 4.97 -2.57
CA LEU A 18 13.49 3.74 -3.37
C LEU A 18 12.15 3.06 -3.64
N ALA A 19 11.18 3.14 -2.71
CA ALA A 19 9.85 2.53 -2.86
C ALA A 19 9.10 2.93 -4.15
N PRO A 20 8.99 4.22 -4.52
CA PRO A 20 8.28 4.60 -5.74
C PRO A 20 9.01 4.22 -7.04
N LEU A 21 10.30 3.85 -6.99
CA LEU A 21 10.99 3.32 -8.18
C LEU A 21 10.34 2.01 -8.69
N GLY A 22 9.63 1.29 -7.82
CA GLY A 22 8.83 0.12 -8.21
C GLY A 22 7.75 0.45 -9.24
N LEU A 23 7.25 1.70 -9.29
CA LEU A 23 6.26 2.13 -10.29
C LEU A 23 6.82 2.15 -11.72
N LEU A 24 8.15 2.15 -11.87
CA LEU A 24 8.81 2.06 -13.18
C LEU A 24 8.97 0.61 -13.65
N ALA A 25 8.74 -0.38 -12.77
CA ALA A 25 8.79 -1.78 -13.14
C ALA A 25 7.57 -2.15 -14.00
N VAL A 26 7.77 -3.08 -14.93
CA VAL A 26 6.71 -3.55 -15.83
C VAL A 26 5.91 -4.66 -15.14
N GLY A 27 4.58 -4.50 -15.11
CA GLY A 27 3.64 -5.48 -14.57
C GLY A 27 3.06 -5.08 -13.21
N GLU A 28 2.09 -5.85 -12.74
CA GLU A 28 1.43 -5.64 -11.46
C GLU A 28 2.38 -5.83 -10.27
N THR A 29 2.12 -5.07 -9.21
CA THR A 29 2.85 -5.10 -7.94
C THR A 29 2.87 -6.50 -7.35
N PHE A 30 4.07 -6.97 -6.98
CA PHE A 30 4.24 -8.29 -6.39
C PHE A 30 3.44 -8.40 -5.09
N GLY A 31 2.50 -9.36 -5.05
CA GLY A 31 1.66 -9.60 -3.89
C GLY A 31 0.29 -8.90 -3.90
N GLU A 32 0.01 -8.05 -4.89
CA GLU A 32 -1.34 -7.48 -5.10
C GLU A 32 -2.12 -8.19 -6.23
N TRP A 33 -1.65 -9.37 -6.66
CA TRP A 33 -2.32 -10.14 -7.71
C TRP A 33 -3.67 -10.67 -7.27
N GLY A 34 -4.68 -10.42 -8.10
CA GLY A 34 -6.00 -11.00 -7.99
C GLY A 34 -6.08 -12.41 -8.61
N PRO A 35 -7.25 -13.05 -8.49
CA PRO A 35 -7.54 -14.34 -9.13
C PRO A 35 -7.21 -14.36 -10.63
N GLU A 36 -7.49 -13.27 -11.33
CA GLU A 36 -7.32 -13.11 -12.77
C GLU A 36 -5.84 -13.14 -13.18
N GLU A 37 -4.99 -12.35 -12.52
CA GLU A 37 -3.55 -12.30 -12.77
C GLU A 37 -2.88 -13.61 -12.39
N VAL A 38 -3.34 -14.25 -11.30
CA VAL A 38 -2.85 -15.57 -10.88
C VAL A 38 -3.21 -16.62 -11.94
N LYS A 39 -4.43 -16.58 -12.49
CA LYS A 39 -4.86 -17.47 -13.58
C LYS A 39 -4.05 -17.25 -14.84
N GLU A 40 -3.73 -16.00 -15.19
CA GLU A 40 -2.89 -15.70 -16.36
C GLU A 40 -1.47 -16.27 -16.20
N LYS A 41 -0.88 -16.17 -15.01
CA LYS A 41 0.49 -16.63 -14.75
C LYS A 41 0.61 -18.14 -14.51
N LEU A 42 -0.37 -18.75 -13.83
CA LEU A 42 -0.31 -20.15 -13.40
C LEU A 42 -1.23 -21.09 -14.20
N GLY A 43 -2.16 -20.53 -14.99
CA GLY A 43 -3.17 -21.29 -15.74
C GLY A 43 -4.40 -21.71 -14.94
N PHE A 44 -4.44 -21.44 -13.63
CA PHE A 44 -5.59 -21.74 -12.77
C PHE A 44 -5.64 -20.80 -11.56
N VAL A 45 -6.81 -20.73 -10.91
CA VAL A 45 -7.00 -20.00 -9.64
C VAL A 45 -6.97 -21.00 -8.48
N PRO A 46 -6.09 -20.83 -7.48
CA PRO A 46 -6.14 -21.64 -6.27
C PRO A 46 -7.51 -21.53 -5.57
N PRO A 47 -8.14 -22.63 -5.15
CA PRO A 47 -9.49 -22.58 -4.56
C PRO A 47 -9.59 -21.68 -3.33
N GLY A 48 -8.53 -21.64 -2.50
CA GLY A 48 -8.48 -20.72 -1.36
C GLY A 48 -8.50 -19.26 -1.78
N LEU A 49 -7.82 -18.90 -2.88
CA LEU A 49 -7.84 -17.53 -3.40
C LEU A 49 -9.23 -17.18 -3.93
N GLU A 50 -9.87 -18.10 -4.64
CA GLU A 50 -11.23 -17.91 -5.17
C GLU A 50 -12.26 -17.67 -4.04
N HIS A 51 -12.15 -18.38 -2.92
CA HIS A 51 -13.06 -18.21 -1.79
C HIS A 51 -12.75 -16.98 -0.92
N LEU A 52 -11.48 -16.56 -0.83
CA LEU A 52 -11.06 -15.49 0.07
C LEU A 52 -11.00 -14.11 -0.59
N SER A 53 -10.83 -14.04 -1.92
CA SER A 53 -10.67 -12.77 -2.65
C SER A 53 -11.88 -11.84 -2.49
N GLY A 54 -13.07 -12.38 -2.34
CA GLY A 54 -14.30 -11.61 -2.15
C GLY A 54 -14.62 -11.20 -0.71
N LEU A 55 -13.82 -11.60 0.29
CA LEU A 55 -14.14 -11.32 1.70
C LEU A 55 -13.91 -9.86 2.10
N TRP A 56 -13.03 -9.17 1.39
CA TRP A 56 -12.64 -7.81 1.71
C TRP A 56 -12.40 -7.01 0.43
N SER A 57 -13.04 -5.85 0.34
CA SER A 57 -12.75 -4.85 -0.66
C SER A 57 -12.10 -3.65 0.02
N ALA A 58 -10.95 -3.21 -0.50
CA ALA A 58 -10.30 -2.01 0.00
C ALA A 58 -11.22 -0.79 -0.17
N PRO A 59 -11.23 0.18 0.77
CA PRO A 59 -12.04 1.39 0.66
C PRO A 59 -11.71 2.27 -0.56
N LEU A 60 -10.45 2.21 -1.02
CA LEU A 60 -9.95 2.91 -2.21
C LEU A 60 -9.21 1.88 -3.09
N PRO A 61 -9.94 1.07 -3.88
CA PRO A 61 -9.31 0.13 -4.79
C PRO A 61 -8.45 0.87 -5.81
N ASP A 62 -7.33 0.27 -6.20
CA ASP A 62 -6.35 0.81 -7.17
C ASP A 62 -5.85 2.22 -6.81
N TYR A 63 -5.94 2.59 -5.53
CA TYR A 63 -5.58 3.91 -5.03
C TYR A 63 -6.34 5.06 -5.71
N ALA A 64 -7.47 4.76 -6.37
CA ALA A 64 -8.31 5.70 -7.08
C ALA A 64 -9.39 6.28 -6.16
N MET A 65 -9.77 7.53 -6.40
CA MET A 65 -10.91 8.14 -5.72
C MET A 65 -12.17 8.06 -6.57
N PRO A 66 -13.34 7.82 -5.98
CA PRO A 66 -14.60 7.86 -6.72
C PRO A 66 -14.75 9.21 -7.45
N GLY A 67 -14.89 9.16 -8.78
CA GLY A 67 -15.02 10.37 -9.60
C GLY A 67 -13.70 11.03 -10.01
N SER A 68 -12.54 10.41 -9.76
CA SER A 68 -11.32 10.79 -10.47
C SER A 68 -11.50 10.48 -11.95
N GLY A 69 -11.75 11.51 -12.77
CA GLY A 69 -11.81 11.35 -14.22
C GLY A 69 -10.45 10.93 -14.80
N ASP A 70 -10.41 10.62 -16.11
CA ASP A 70 -9.25 10.05 -16.82
C ASP A 70 -8.01 10.96 -16.92
N SER A 71 -8.00 12.12 -16.24
CA SER A 71 -6.84 12.99 -16.23
C SER A 71 -5.72 12.40 -15.39
N MET A 72 -4.57 12.17 -16.02
CA MET A 72 -3.34 11.67 -15.37
C MET A 72 -2.95 12.50 -14.13
N THR A 73 -3.18 13.81 -14.14
CA THR A 73 -2.89 14.69 -12.99
C THR A 73 -3.82 14.42 -11.80
N VAL A 74 -5.09 14.11 -12.07
CA VAL A 74 -6.09 13.79 -11.05
C VAL A 74 -5.82 12.39 -10.49
N ALA A 75 -5.48 11.43 -11.33
CA ALA A 75 -5.08 10.09 -10.91
C ALA A 75 -3.82 10.12 -10.02
N ALA A 76 -2.77 10.84 -10.42
CA ALA A 76 -1.57 11.01 -9.61
C ALA A 76 -1.86 11.71 -8.27
N GLY A 77 -2.72 12.73 -8.28
CA GLY A 77 -3.17 13.40 -7.07
C GLY A 77 -3.96 12.47 -6.13
N ALA A 78 -4.85 11.66 -6.67
CA ALA A 78 -5.62 10.67 -5.92
C ALA A 78 -4.72 9.59 -5.31
N TYR A 79 -3.74 9.10 -6.06
CA TYR A 79 -2.74 8.14 -5.60
C TYR A 79 -1.94 8.68 -4.40
N ILE A 80 -1.40 9.89 -4.52
CA ILE A 80 -0.65 10.53 -3.41
C ILE A 80 -1.54 10.76 -2.19
N LEU A 81 -2.78 11.20 -2.40
CA LEU A 81 -3.72 11.41 -1.30
C LEU A 81 -4.04 10.09 -0.59
N SER A 82 -4.27 9.01 -1.34
CA SER A 82 -4.48 7.67 -0.80
C SER A 82 -3.30 7.23 0.08
N ALA A 83 -2.06 7.44 -0.39
CA ALA A 83 -0.86 7.15 0.38
C ALA A 83 -0.79 7.95 1.70
N VAL A 84 -1.07 9.25 1.67
CA VAL A 84 -1.10 10.10 2.87
C VAL A 84 -2.16 9.62 3.86
N LEU A 85 -3.37 9.34 3.39
CA LEU A 85 -4.47 8.83 4.22
C LEU A 85 -4.09 7.50 4.86
N GLY A 86 -3.53 6.56 4.09
CA GLY A 86 -3.05 5.27 4.59
C GLY A 86 -2.01 5.41 5.69
N VAL A 87 -0.99 6.26 5.50
CA VAL A 87 0.05 6.53 6.51
C VAL A 87 -0.54 7.13 7.79
N LEU A 88 -1.45 8.09 7.66
CA LEU A 88 -2.08 8.72 8.82
C LEU A 88 -2.95 7.74 9.61
N ILE A 89 -3.75 6.92 8.92
CA ILE A 89 -4.62 5.93 9.56
C ILE A 89 -3.78 4.83 10.23
N CYS A 90 -2.88 4.18 9.49
CA CYS A 90 -2.06 3.10 10.02
C CYS A 90 -1.11 3.58 11.11
N GLY A 91 -0.40 4.69 10.87
CA GLY A 91 0.52 5.28 11.84
C GLY A 91 -0.21 5.77 13.10
N GLY A 92 -1.37 6.40 12.94
CA GLY A 92 -2.23 6.82 14.04
C GLY A 92 -2.69 5.62 14.87
N LEU A 93 -3.24 4.59 14.25
CA LEU A 93 -3.68 3.36 14.92
C LEU A 93 -2.53 2.71 15.69
N LEU A 94 -1.37 2.50 15.05
CA LEU A 94 -0.20 1.92 15.70
C LEU A 94 0.28 2.77 16.88
N TYR A 95 0.30 4.09 16.75
CA TYR A 95 0.65 5.01 17.83
C TYR A 95 -0.31 4.89 19.01
N PHE A 96 -1.62 4.91 18.77
CA PHE A 96 -2.62 4.80 19.84
C PHE A 96 -2.59 3.44 20.54
N ILE A 97 -2.44 2.35 19.78
CA ILE A 97 -2.30 1.00 20.33
C ILE A 97 -1.01 0.92 21.16
N GLY A 98 0.13 1.32 20.60
CA GLY A 98 1.41 1.31 21.29
C GLY A 98 1.41 2.16 22.55
N LYS A 99 0.79 3.35 22.50
CA LYS A 99 0.62 4.21 23.68
C LYS A 99 -0.21 3.54 24.77
N LYS A 100 -1.24 2.77 24.41
CA LYS A 100 -2.06 2.04 25.39
C LYS A 100 -1.28 0.87 25.99
N VAL A 101 -0.60 0.08 25.17
CA VAL A 101 0.21 -1.07 25.60
C VAL A 101 1.38 -0.65 26.49
N ALA A 102 2.06 0.46 26.18
CA ALA A 102 3.21 0.94 26.96
C ALA A 102 2.83 1.69 28.25
N LYS A 103 1.53 1.90 28.50
CA LYS A 103 1.03 2.59 29.70
C LYS A 103 0.57 1.60 30.79
N ASP A 104 0.48 0.31 30.46
CA ASP A 104 0.39 -0.80 31.41
C ASP A 104 1.81 -1.27 31.78
#